data_AF-A0A7X7J4H7-F1
#
_entry.id   AF-A0A7X7J4H7-F1
#
_cell.length_a   1.000
_cell.length_b   1.000
_cell.length_c   1.000
_cell.angle_alpha   90.00
_cell.angle_beta   90.00
_cell.angle_gamma   90.00
#
_symmetry.space_group_name_H-M   'P 1'
#
loop_
_entity.id
_entity.type
_entity.pdbx_description
1 polymer ?
#
loop_
_entity_poly.entity_id
_entity_poly.type
_entity_poly.pdbx_seq_one_letter_code
_entity_poly.pdbx_strand_id
1 'polypeptide(L)'
;MVNNRDFIHIQNAHANNLKNINISIPKHKLVVFTGVSGSGKSSLLFDTVYTEAQRQLIETFSTFARTRMPKLSRPDVDDILNLSTSIVIDQKRMGNNLRSTVGTATEIITYLRLLYYRIGHPFIGPSFYFSFNHPEGMCQHCHGLGKQIKIDLDLFLDKTKSIKEGAIQHPHYKPGTFMWKELLSLNV
;
A
#
# COMPACT_ATOMS: atom_id res chain seq x y z
N MET A 1 7.47 -32.62 29.54
CA MET A 1 6.50 -31.72 30.21
C MET A 1 6.19 -30.60 29.24
N VAL A 2 4.92 -30.38 28.90
CA VAL A 2 4.53 -29.27 28.01
C VAL A 2 4.58 -27.98 28.82
N ASN A 3 5.40 -27.01 28.40
CA ASN A 3 5.52 -25.75 29.11
C ASN A 3 4.35 -24.85 28.71
N ASN A 4 3.71 -24.18 29.67
CA ASN A 4 2.55 -23.32 29.38
C ASN A 4 2.90 -22.18 28.39
N ARG A 5 4.18 -21.85 28.25
CA ARG A 5 4.68 -20.84 27.29
C ARG A 5 4.76 -21.31 25.83
N ASP A 6 4.59 -22.61 25.59
CA ASP A 6 4.64 -23.22 24.25
C ASP A 6 3.36 -22.98 23.45
N PHE A 7 2.34 -22.36 24.06
CA PHE A 7 1.06 -22.04 23.44
C PHE A 7 0.75 -20.56 23.57
N ILE A 8 0.10 -20.00 22.57
CA ILE A 8 -0.61 -18.71 22.64
C ILE A 8 -2.03 -19.04 23.08
N HIS A 9 -2.47 -18.49 24.21
CA HIS A 9 -3.82 -18.72 24.71
C HIS A 9 -4.67 -17.49 24.47
N ILE A 10 -5.77 -17.66 23.77
CA ILE A 10 -6.76 -16.62 23.51
C ILE A 10 -7.98 -16.96 24.36
N GLN A 11 -8.35 -16.05 25.25
CA GLN A 11 -9.50 -16.22 26.15
C GLN A 11 -10.65 -15.34 25.69
N ASN A 12 -11.82 -15.96 25.54
CA ASN A 12 -13.07 -15.31 25.26
C ASN A 12 -13.01 -14.31 24.09
N ALA A 13 -12.49 -14.72 22.93
CA ALA A 13 -12.47 -13.85 21.76
C ALA A 13 -13.89 -13.65 21.21
N HIS A 14 -14.28 -12.39 21.07
CA HIS A 14 -15.65 -11.97 20.73
C HIS A 14 -15.69 -10.85 19.67
N ALA A 15 -14.57 -10.59 18.98
CA ALA A 15 -14.52 -9.67 17.85
C ALA A 15 -15.45 -10.11 16.71
N ASN A 16 -16.26 -9.17 16.22
CA ASN A 16 -17.20 -9.37 15.11
C ASN A 16 -18.15 -10.56 15.34
N ASN A 17 -18.04 -11.62 14.52
CA ASN A 17 -18.93 -12.79 14.57
C ASN A 17 -18.43 -13.89 15.52
N LEU A 18 -17.34 -13.66 16.28
CA LEU A 18 -16.81 -14.65 17.20
C LEU A 18 -17.73 -14.82 18.42
N LYS A 19 -18.00 -16.07 18.79
CA LYS A 19 -18.91 -16.42 19.88
C LYS A 19 -18.13 -16.81 21.13
N ASN A 20 -17.42 -15.86 21.73
CA ASN A 20 -16.76 -16.04 23.03
C ASN A 20 -15.81 -17.24 23.06
N ILE A 21 -14.95 -17.36 22.04
CA ILE A 21 -14.16 -18.57 21.82
C ILE A 21 -12.86 -18.58 22.64
N ASN A 22 -12.54 -19.74 23.21
CA ASN A 22 -11.25 -20.01 23.85
C ASN A 22 -10.43 -20.91 22.93
N ILE A 23 -9.21 -20.50 22.61
CA ILE A 23 -8.33 -21.29 21.72
C ILE A 23 -6.88 -21.22 22.18
N SER A 24 -6.17 -22.34 22.03
CA SER A 24 -4.74 -22.44 22.31
C SER A 24 -4.00 -22.80 21.03
N ILE A 25 -3.10 -21.92 20.58
CA ILE A 25 -2.33 -22.07 19.34
C ILE A 25 -0.92 -22.52 19.71
N PRO A 26 -0.46 -23.71 19.26
CA PRO A 26 0.89 -24.16 19.55
C PRO A 26 1.94 -23.31 18.82
N LYS A 27 2.99 -22.91 19.54
CA LYS A 27 4.16 -22.25 18.96
C LYS A 27 5.08 -23.25 18.26
N HIS A 28 5.96 -22.73 17.42
CA HIS A 28 6.96 -23.51 16.67
C HIS A 28 6.35 -24.62 15.79
N LYS A 29 5.08 -24.46 15.40
CA LYS A 29 4.36 -25.36 14.50
C LYS A 29 3.70 -24.55 13.40
N LEU A 30 3.54 -25.17 12.23
CA LEU A 30 2.67 -24.65 11.18
C LEU A 30 1.22 -24.92 11.57
N VAL A 31 0.49 -23.87 11.92
CA VAL A 31 -0.93 -23.95 12.27
C VAL A 31 -1.76 -23.38 11.13
N VAL A 32 -2.74 -24.15 10.68
CA VAL A 32 -3.65 -23.77 9.59
C VAL A 32 -5.05 -23.57 10.14
N PHE A 33 -5.62 -22.39 9.93
CA PHE A 33 -7.01 -22.09 10.25
C PHE A 33 -7.88 -22.37 9.03
N THR A 34 -8.80 -23.33 9.14
CA THR A 34 -9.71 -23.74 8.06
C THR A 34 -11.17 -23.58 8.47
N GLY A 35 -12.07 -23.53 7.49
CA GLY A 35 -13.51 -23.34 7.69
C GLY A 35 -14.19 -22.56 6.57
N VAL A 36 -15.52 -22.64 6.50
CA VAL A 36 -16.35 -21.97 5.48
C VAL A 36 -16.21 -20.44 5.48
N SER A 37 -16.52 -19.78 4.37
CA SER A 37 -16.54 -18.31 4.32
C SER A 37 -17.46 -17.74 5.42
N GLY A 38 -17.04 -16.65 6.07
CA GLY A 38 -17.79 -16.05 7.17
C GLY A 38 -17.68 -16.74 8.53
N SER A 39 -16.96 -17.86 8.66
CA SER A 39 -16.83 -18.61 9.93
C SER A 39 -16.02 -17.92 11.05
N GLY A 40 -15.58 -16.67 10.86
CA GLY A 40 -14.80 -15.92 11.84
C GLY A 40 -13.28 -16.12 11.80
N LYS A 41 -12.72 -16.86 10.83
CA LYS A 41 -11.26 -17.07 10.69
C LYS A 41 -10.48 -15.76 10.61
N SER A 42 -10.90 -14.88 9.71
CA SER A 42 -10.25 -13.58 9.52
C SER A 42 -10.40 -12.70 10.76
N SER A 43 -11.53 -12.78 11.46
CA SER A 43 -11.72 -12.02 12.70
C SER A 43 -10.86 -12.52 13.85
N LEU A 44 -10.65 -13.82 13.95
CA LEU A 44 -9.71 -14.37 14.92
C LEU A 44 -8.25 -13.99 14.57
N LEU A 45 -7.84 -14.15 13.32
CA LEU A 45 -6.45 -13.91 12.91
C LEU A 45 -6.09 -12.43 12.80
N PHE A 46 -6.85 -11.67 12.00
CA PHE A 46 -6.54 -10.27 11.70
C PHE A 46 -7.13 -9.31 12.71
N ASP A 47 -8.41 -9.47 13.07
CA ASP A 47 -9.06 -8.49 13.95
C ASP A 47 -8.67 -8.69 15.41
N THR A 48 -8.28 -9.91 15.83
CA THR A 48 -7.92 -10.23 17.21
C THR A 48 -6.41 -10.40 17.41
N VAL A 49 -5.82 -11.49 16.90
CA VAL A 49 -4.40 -11.83 17.17
C VAL A 49 -3.45 -10.80 16.59
N TYR A 50 -3.64 -10.40 15.33
CA TYR A 50 -2.80 -9.42 14.68
C TYR A 50 -2.94 -8.04 15.30
N THR A 51 -4.16 -7.56 15.52
CA THR A 51 -4.39 -6.26 16.19
C THR A 51 -3.67 -6.20 17.52
N GLU A 52 -3.78 -7.24 18.35
CA GLU A 52 -3.10 -7.26 19.66
C GLU A 52 -1.58 -7.32 19.52
N ALA A 53 -1.05 -8.14 18.63
CA ALA A 53 0.38 -8.23 18.41
C ALA A 53 0.97 -6.91 17.86
N GLN A 54 0.27 -6.25 16.95
CA GLN A 54 0.67 -4.96 16.41
C GLN A 54 0.59 -3.87 17.48
N ARG A 55 -0.43 -3.90 18.34
CA ARG A 55 -0.58 -2.99 19.48
C ARG A 55 0.59 -3.14 20.46
N GLN A 56 0.90 -4.37 20.88
CA GLN A 56 2.04 -4.66 21.76
C GLN A 56 3.38 -4.26 21.14
N LEU A 57 3.55 -4.48 19.82
CA LEU A 57 4.74 -4.02 19.10
C LEU A 57 4.86 -2.49 19.12
N ILE A 58 3.76 -1.76 18.84
CA ILE A 58 3.73 -0.28 18.87
C ILE A 58 4.10 0.24 20.27
N GLU A 59 3.70 -0.46 21.33
CA GLU A 59 4.03 -0.08 22.72
C GLU A 59 5.52 -0.13 23.06
N THR A 60 6.31 -0.91 22.32
CA THR A 60 7.78 -0.98 22.51
C THR A 60 8.52 0.24 21.96
N PHE A 61 7.87 1.07 21.13
CA PHE A 61 8.50 2.24 20.53
C PHE A 61 8.47 3.47 21.45
N SER A 62 9.38 4.41 21.19
CA SER A 62 9.43 5.69 21.88
C SER A 62 8.11 6.45 21.77
N THR A 63 7.79 7.28 22.76
CA THR A 63 6.57 8.11 22.76
C THR A 63 6.49 8.99 21.50
N PHE A 64 7.62 9.51 21.04
CA PHE A 64 7.70 10.27 19.80
C PHE A 64 7.31 9.42 18.57
N ALA A 65 7.87 8.21 18.43
CA ALA A 65 7.53 7.33 17.30
C ALA A 65 6.05 6.92 17.33
N ARG A 66 5.49 6.63 18.51
CA ARG A 66 4.08 6.24 18.69
C ARG A 66 3.10 7.31 18.18
N THR A 67 3.42 8.60 18.31
CA THR A 67 2.53 9.68 17.80
C THR A 67 2.35 9.67 16.28
N ARG A 68 3.29 9.06 15.54
CA ARG A 68 3.25 8.95 14.08
C ARG A 68 2.72 7.61 13.57
N MET A 69 2.40 6.69 14.48
CA MET A 69 1.90 5.37 14.16
C MET A 69 0.36 5.33 14.19
N PRO A 70 -0.27 4.37 13.49
CA PRO A 70 -1.70 4.17 13.59
C PRO A 70 -2.11 3.92 15.04
N LYS A 71 -3.15 4.62 15.51
CA LYS A 71 -3.78 4.30 16.79
C LYS A 71 -4.63 3.05 16.60
N LEU A 72 -4.16 1.93 17.12
CA LEU A 72 -4.93 0.68 17.12
C LEU A 72 -5.79 0.64 18.39
N SER A 73 -7.09 0.35 18.22
CA SER A 73 -7.94 -0.02 19.34
C SER A 73 -7.51 -1.38 19.89
N ARG A 74 -7.80 -1.62 21.16
CA ARG A 74 -7.72 -2.99 21.68
C ARG A 74 -8.75 -3.85 20.93
N PRO A 75 -8.40 -5.09 20.57
CA PRO A 75 -9.37 -6.00 20.00
C PRO A 75 -10.37 -6.46 21.06
N ASP A 76 -11.55 -6.88 20.62
CA ASP A 76 -12.62 -7.40 21.47
C ASP A 76 -12.32 -8.84 21.89
N VAL A 77 -11.50 -8.98 22.93
CA VAL A 77 -11.03 -10.22 23.54
C VAL A 77 -10.67 -9.95 25.00
N ASP A 78 -10.91 -10.92 25.89
CA ASP A 78 -10.63 -10.72 27.31
C ASP A 78 -9.12 -10.76 27.59
N ASP A 79 -8.43 -11.77 27.06
CA ASP A 79 -6.98 -11.90 27.24
C ASP A 79 -6.30 -12.69 26.12
N ILE A 80 -5.05 -12.34 25.82
CA ILE A 80 -4.16 -13.12 24.96
C ILE A 80 -2.82 -13.34 25.67
N LEU A 81 -2.61 -14.54 26.18
CA LEU A 81 -1.40 -14.93 26.89
C LEU A 81 -0.34 -15.48 25.94
N ASN A 82 0.92 -15.20 26.27
CA ASN A 82 2.11 -15.70 25.58
C ASN A 82 2.18 -15.32 24.08
N LEU A 83 1.49 -14.25 23.66
CA LEU A 83 1.59 -13.73 22.30
C LEU A 83 3.04 -13.30 22.02
N SER A 84 3.54 -13.64 20.84
CA SER A 84 4.85 -13.18 20.36
C SER A 84 4.65 -12.08 19.33
N THR A 85 5.66 -11.23 19.12
CA THR A 85 5.62 -10.25 18.03
C THR A 85 5.27 -10.95 16.72
N SER A 86 4.20 -10.51 16.07
CA SER A 86 3.73 -11.10 14.82
C SER A 86 4.09 -10.21 13.64
N ILE A 87 4.40 -10.87 12.52
CA ILE A 87 4.53 -10.23 11.22
C ILE A 87 3.38 -10.78 10.38
N VAL A 88 2.52 -9.90 9.89
CA VAL A 88 1.43 -10.30 9.01
C VAL A 88 1.85 -10.16 7.56
N ILE A 89 1.58 -11.23 6.82
CA ILE A 89 1.72 -11.30 5.38
C ILE A 89 0.31 -11.48 4.83
N ASP A 90 -0.25 -10.42 4.25
CA ASP A 90 -1.57 -10.43 3.63
C ASP A 90 -1.46 -10.21 2.11
N GLN A 91 -2.61 -10.17 1.44
CA GLN A 91 -2.68 -9.93 -0.02
C GLN A 91 -2.93 -8.45 -0.36
N LYS A 92 -2.73 -7.52 0.59
CA LYS A 92 -2.88 -6.09 0.26
C LYS A 92 -1.81 -5.71 -0.74
N ARG A 93 -2.23 -5.04 -1.81
CA ARG A 93 -1.29 -4.55 -2.83
C ARG A 93 -0.29 -3.59 -2.18
N MET A 94 0.99 -3.77 -2.50
CA MET A 94 2.09 -2.91 -2.05
C MET A 94 2.01 -1.52 -2.70
N GLY A 95 1.06 -0.68 -2.27
CA GLY A 95 0.85 0.69 -2.76
C GLY A 95 0.47 0.79 -4.25
N ASN A 96 -0.16 1.90 -4.61
CA ASN A 96 -0.49 2.21 -6.02
C ASN A 96 0.49 3.23 -6.64
N ASN A 97 1.67 3.43 -6.03
CA ASN A 97 2.63 4.39 -6.54
C ASN A 97 3.29 3.83 -7.81
N LEU A 98 3.22 4.58 -8.92
CA LEU A 98 3.82 4.21 -10.19
C LEU A 98 5.35 4.03 -10.13
N ARG A 99 5.99 4.55 -9.07
CA ARG A 99 7.43 4.39 -8.79
C ARG A 99 7.75 3.13 -7.97
N SER A 100 6.75 2.47 -7.41
CA SER A 100 6.92 1.19 -6.71
C SER A 100 7.07 0.07 -7.73
N THR A 101 8.28 -0.46 -7.82
CA THR A 101 8.63 -1.61 -8.66
C THR A 101 9.09 -2.77 -7.78
N VAL A 102 9.24 -3.97 -8.36
CA VAL A 102 9.90 -5.10 -7.67
C VAL A 102 11.29 -4.70 -7.18
N GLY A 103 12.00 -3.88 -7.95
CA GLY A 103 13.34 -3.40 -7.64
C GLY A 103 13.39 -2.56 -6.35
N THR A 104 12.41 -1.67 -6.17
CA THR A 104 12.29 -0.84 -4.96
C THR A 104 11.72 -1.64 -3.80
N ALA A 105 10.75 -2.52 -4.04
CA ALA A 105 10.09 -3.29 -3.00
C ALA A 105 11.04 -4.28 -2.30
N THR A 106 11.99 -4.84 -3.04
CA THR A 106 12.98 -5.80 -2.53
C THR A 106 14.30 -5.14 -2.12
N GLU A 107 14.41 -3.80 -2.25
CA GLU A 107 15.66 -3.03 -2.06
C GLU A 107 16.83 -3.45 -2.96
N ILE A 108 16.63 -4.36 -3.93
CA ILE A 108 17.69 -4.79 -4.85
C ILE A 108 18.21 -3.61 -5.67
N ILE A 109 17.36 -2.63 -5.99
CA ILE A 109 17.78 -1.41 -6.70
C ILE A 109 18.80 -0.61 -5.90
N THR A 110 18.73 -0.61 -4.57
CA THR A 110 19.70 0.08 -3.71
C THR A 110 21.09 -0.55 -3.86
N TYR A 111 21.17 -1.88 -3.88
CA TYR A 111 22.42 -2.59 -4.13
C TYR A 111 22.94 -2.38 -5.55
N LEU A 112 22.06 -2.43 -6.55
CA LEU A 112 22.45 -2.15 -7.94
C LEU A 112 23.00 -0.74 -8.11
N ARG A 113 22.35 0.27 -7.51
CA ARG A 113 22.83 1.66 -7.53
C ARG A 113 24.22 1.80 -6.90
N LEU A 114 24.49 1.10 -5.80
CA LEU A 114 25.81 1.09 -5.17
C LEU A 114 26.84 0.35 -6.04
N LEU A 115 26.45 -0.73 -6.70
CA LEU A 115 27.30 -1.48 -7.63
C LEU A 115 27.69 -0.59 -8.82
N TYR A 116 26.73 -0.01 -9.53
CA TYR A 116 26.99 0.86 -10.69
C TYR A 116 27.79 2.11 -10.34
N TYR A 117 27.58 2.67 -9.14
CA TYR A 117 28.46 3.71 -8.62
C TYR A 117 29.93 3.28 -8.53
N ARG A 118 30.21 2.03 -8.13
CA ARG A 118 31.58 1.52 -7.96
C ARG A 118 32.24 1.06 -9.26
N ILE A 119 31.47 0.50 -10.19
CA ILE A 119 32.01 -0.12 -11.42
C ILE A 119 31.74 0.70 -12.68
N GLY A 120 30.98 1.80 -12.57
CA GLY A 120 30.56 2.61 -13.71
C GLY A 120 31.73 3.34 -14.37
N HIS A 121 31.89 3.13 -15.67
CA HIS A 121 32.86 3.84 -16.49
C HIS A 121 32.15 4.49 -17.70
N PRO A 122 32.29 5.80 -17.93
CA PRO A 122 33.00 6.77 -17.08
C PRO A 122 32.32 6.97 -15.72
N PHE A 123 33.04 7.55 -14.76
CA PHE A 123 32.45 7.95 -13.49
C PHE A 123 31.50 9.12 -13.71
N ILE A 124 30.22 8.94 -13.40
CA ILE A 124 29.17 9.96 -13.60
C ILE A 124 28.68 10.59 -12.28
N GLY A 125 29.11 10.08 -11.12
CA GLY A 125 28.69 10.58 -9.82
C GLY A 125 28.28 9.49 -8.82
N PRO A 126 27.83 9.89 -7.62
CA PRO A 126 27.39 9.01 -6.54
C PRO A 126 26.14 8.18 -6.88
N SER A 127 25.81 7.20 -6.02
CA SER A 127 24.74 6.21 -6.24
C SER A 127 23.33 6.78 -6.54
N PHE A 128 23.06 8.05 -6.21
CA PHE A 128 21.78 8.68 -6.53
C PHE A 128 21.62 9.04 -8.01
N TYR A 129 22.72 9.17 -8.78
CA TYR A 129 22.66 9.34 -10.24
C TYR A 129 22.07 8.11 -10.94
N PHE A 130 22.15 6.93 -10.31
CA PHE A 130 21.54 5.69 -10.80
C PHE A 130 20.10 5.49 -10.29
N SER A 131 19.50 6.50 -9.67
CA SER A 131 18.14 6.43 -9.13
C SER A 131 17.14 7.09 -10.08
N PHE A 132 16.16 6.32 -10.55
CA PHE A 132 15.02 6.87 -11.27
C PHE A 132 14.09 7.71 -10.36
N ASN A 133 14.28 7.69 -9.04
CA ASN A 133 13.49 8.49 -8.09
C ASN A 133 14.15 9.81 -7.69
N HIS A 134 15.44 10.02 -8.00
CA HIS A 134 16.17 11.22 -7.63
C HIS A 134 16.22 12.23 -8.80
N PRO A 135 15.96 13.54 -8.59
CA PRO A 135 15.92 14.52 -9.67
C PRO A 135 17.18 14.56 -10.55
N GLU A 136 18.35 14.38 -9.93
CA GLU A 136 19.64 14.36 -10.64
C GLU A 136 19.92 13.04 -11.40
N GLY A 137 19.26 11.94 -11.03
CA GLY A 137 19.44 10.63 -11.68
C GLY A 137 18.30 10.23 -12.63
N MET A 138 17.12 10.83 -12.47
CA MET A 138 15.94 10.48 -13.24
C MET A 138 15.95 11.14 -14.62
N CYS A 139 15.33 10.48 -15.59
CA CYS A 139 15.06 11.08 -16.89
C CYS A 139 14.16 12.32 -16.73
N GLN A 140 14.56 13.46 -17.29
CA GLN A 140 13.82 14.73 -17.21
C GLN A 140 12.51 14.72 -17.99
N HIS A 141 12.36 13.83 -18.96
CA HIS A 141 11.14 13.75 -19.78
C HIS A 141 10.02 12.92 -19.12
N CYS A 142 10.35 11.76 -18.55
CA CYS A 142 9.37 10.88 -17.89
C CYS A 142 9.41 10.94 -16.36
N HIS A 143 10.30 11.76 -15.78
CA HIS A 143 10.54 11.86 -14.34
C HIS A 143 10.76 10.49 -13.68
N GLY A 144 11.50 9.63 -14.37
CA GLY A 144 11.85 8.27 -13.91
C GLY A 144 10.75 7.21 -14.01
N LEU A 145 9.57 7.54 -14.56
CA LEU A 145 8.47 6.58 -14.68
C LEU A 145 8.64 5.58 -15.83
N GLY A 146 9.56 5.82 -16.76
CA GLY A 146 9.75 5.02 -17.97
C GLY A 146 8.62 5.12 -18.99
N LYS A 147 7.52 5.82 -18.66
CA LYS A 147 6.36 6.08 -19.51
C LYS A 147 5.88 7.52 -19.33
N GLN A 148 5.25 8.07 -20.36
CA GLN A 148 4.56 9.36 -20.30
C GLN A 148 3.10 9.18 -20.68
N ILE A 149 2.21 9.79 -19.91
CA ILE A 149 0.82 9.95 -20.31
C ILE A 149 0.78 11.20 -21.18
N LYS A 150 0.42 11.03 -22.45
CA LYS A 150 0.18 12.14 -23.37
C LYS A 150 -1.30 12.16 -23.74
N ILE A 151 -1.84 13.35 -23.89
CA ILE A 151 -3.16 13.53 -24.48
C ILE A 151 -2.98 13.37 -25.98
N ASP A 152 -3.73 12.44 -26.57
CA ASP A 152 -3.87 12.36 -28.00
C ASP A 152 -4.88 13.43 -28.44
N LEU A 153 -4.37 14.52 -29.02
CA LEU A 153 -5.19 15.66 -29.43
C LEU A 153 -6.12 15.32 -30.59
N ASP A 154 -5.80 14.32 -31.42
CA ASP A 154 -6.62 13.94 -32.56
C ASP A 154 -7.85 13.13 -32.12
N LEU A 155 -7.73 12.40 -31.00
CA LEU A 155 -8.88 11.77 -30.33
C LEU A 155 -9.68 12.76 -29.47
N PHE A 156 -9.05 13.84 -29.01
CA PHE A 156 -9.70 14.83 -28.14
C PHE A 156 -10.41 15.94 -28.94
N LEU A 157 -9.88 16.31 -30.10
CA LEU A 157 -10.33 17.44 -30.90
C LEU A 157 -10.67 17.04 -32.36
N ASP A 158 -11.88 17.39 -32.79
CA ASP A 158 -12.23 17.48 -34.19
C ASP A 158 -11.72 18.81 -34.78
N LYS A 159 -10.53 18.77 -35.39
CA LYS A 159 -9.88 19.96 -35.98
C LYS A 159 -10.63 20.54 -37.19
N THR A 160 -11.67 19.86 -37.69
CA THR A 160 -12.50 20.37 -38.80
C THR A 160 -13.63 21.28 -38.32
N LYS A 161 -13.90 21.32 -37.01
CA LYS A 161 -14.97 22.11 -36.40
C LYS A 161 -14.40 23.24 -35.55
N SER A 162 -15.17 24.32 -35.43
CA SER A 162 -14.93 25.33 -34.40
C SER A 162 -15.36 24.83 -33.02
N ILE A 163 -14.91 25.51 -31.97
CA ILE A 163 -15.33 25.23 -30.59
C ILE A 163 -16.86 25.32 -30.44
N LYS A 164 -17.48 26.30 -31.11
CA LYS A 164 -18.94 26.48 -31.17
C LYS A 164 -19.65 25.32 -31.87
N GLU A 165 -19.00 24.66 -32.81
CA GLU A 165 -19.55 23.49 -33.51
C GLU A 165 -19.27 22.17 -32.77
N GLY A 166 -18.62 22.23 -31.60
CA GLY A 166 -18.33 21.06 -30.79
C GLY A 166 -17.03 20.36 -31.18
N ALA A 167 -15.98 21.12 -31.46
CA ALA A 167 -14.64 20.57 -31.72
C ALA A 167 -14.12 19.66 -30.61
N ILE A 168 -14.50 19.89 -29.34
CA ILE A 168 -14.03 19.08 -28.21
C ILE A 168 -14.88 17.81 -28.09
N GLN A 169 -14.27 16.65 -28.34
CA GLN A 169 -14.98 15.37 -28.36
C GLN A 169 -15.23 14.76 -26.97
N HIS A 170 -14.66 15.36 -25.92
CA HIS A 170 -14.84 14.92 -24.54
C HIS A 170 -16.32 15.03 -24.09
N PRO A 171 -16.91 14.00 -23.44
CA PRO A 171 -18.33 13.97 -23.09
C PRO A 171 -18.84 15.20 -22.32
N HIS A 172 -18.01 15.74 -21.43
CA HIS A 172 -18.39 16.91 -20.63
C HIS A 172 -18.43 18.23 -21.42
N TYR A 173 -17.82 18.30 -22.60
CA TYR A 173 -17.74 19.50 -23.46
C TYR A 173 -18.57 19.39 -24.74
N LYS A 174 -19.46 18.40 -24.84
CA LYS A 174 -20.36 18.27 -25.98
C LYS A 174 -21.31 19.49 -26.06
N PRO A 175 -21.74 19.90 -27.28
CA PRO A 175 -22.68 21.00 -27.45
C PRO A 175 -23.92 20.86 -26.55
N GLY A 176 -24.29 21.95 -25.87
CA GLY A 176 -25.43 22.01 -24.96
C GLY A 176 -25.14 21.64 -23.49
N THR A 177 -23.98 21.05 -23.19
CA THR A 177 -23.56 20.77 -21.81
C THR A 177 -23.18 22.06 -21.06
N PHE A 178 -23.20 22.01 -19.72
CA PHE A 178 -22.84 23.15 -18.88
C PHE A 178 -21.42 23.67 -19.18
N MET A 179 -20.42 22.77 -19.21
CA MET A 179 -19.03 23.16 -19.46
C MET A 179 -18.83 23.74 -20.86
N TRP A 180 -19.57 23.25 -21.87
CA TRP A 180 -19.53 23.84 -23.21
C TRP A 180 -20.10 25.26 -23.24
N LYS A 181 -21.21 25.52 -22.54
CA LYS A 181 -21.80 26.86 -22.42
C LYS A 181 -20.85 27.83 -21.68
N GLU A 182 -20.23 27.36 -20.60
CA GLU A 182 -19.23 28.13 -19.85
C GLU A 182 -18.02 28.45 -20.73
N LEU A 183 -17.50 27.47 -21.47
CA LEU A 183 -16.41 27.68 -22.43
C LEU A 183 -16.75 28.75 -23.48
N LEU A 184 -17.98 28.75 -24.00
CA LEU A 184 -18.44 29.77 -24.95
C LEU A 184 -18.66 31.15 -24.33
N SER A 185 -18.94 31.21 -23.02
CA SER A 185 -19.11 32.48 -22.30
C SER A 185 -17.79 33.25 -22.10
N LEU A 186 -16.65 32.56 -22.24
CA LEU A 186 -15.32 33.15 -22.08
C LEU A 186 -14.88 34.04 -23.26
N ASN A 187 -15.68 34.15 -24.33
CA ASN A 187 -15.39 34.98 -25.52
C ASN A 187 -13.97 34.76 -26.10
N VAL A 188 -13.52 33.50 -26.10
CA VAL A 188 -12.32 33.07 -26.83
C VAL A 188 -12.69 32.61 -28.24
#